data_AF-A0A920VV62-F1
#
_entry.id   AF-A0A920VV62-F1
#
_cell.length_a   1.000
_cell.length_b   1.000
_cell.length_c   1.000
_cell.angle_alpha   90.00
_cell.angle_beta   90.00
_cell.angle_gamma   90.00
#
_symmetry.space_group_name_H-M   'P 1'
#
loop_
_entity.id
_entity.type
_entity.pdbx_description
1 polymer ?
#
loop_
_entity_poly.entity_id
_entity_poly.type
_entity_poly.pdbx_seq_one_letter_code
_entity_poly.pdbx_strand_id
1 'polypeptide(L)'
;MGYKTSKRKKRLRQSNKPNSRIVGILKKSKSNRYRVIDSYSEESYKISVKELRKAFVGDKVQCSLTPKRWVQIEKVLESNTTSFIGKA
;
A
#
# COMPACT_ATOMS: atom_id res chain seq x y z
N MET A 1 25.21 10.91 41.34
CA MET A 1 24.10 11.16 40.39
C MET A 1 24.03 9.99 39.40
N GLY A 2 23.01 9.14 39.48
CA GLY A 2 22.91 7.93 38.64
C GLY A 2 21.87 8.09 37.55
N TYR A 3 22.31 8.13 36.29
CA TYR A 3 21.41 8.20 35.13
C TYR A 3 20.81 6.80 34.86
N LYS A 4 19.53 6.60 35.17
CA LYS A 4 18.80 5.38 34.79
C LYS A 4 18.45 5.42 33.29
N THR A 5 19.26 4.81 32.44
CA THR A 5 18.87 4.59 31.04
C THR A 5 17.84 3.46 30.97
N SER A 6 16.55 3.82 30.95
CA SER A 6 15.47 2.86 30.68
C SER A 6 15.53 2.42 29.21
N LYS A 7 16.29 1.35 28.92
CA LYS A 7 16.22 0.66 27.63
C LYS A 7 14.93 -0.15 27.59
N ARG A 8 13.80 0.53 27.37
CA ARG A 8 12.49 -0.10 27.16
C ARG A 8 12.59 -0.97 25.90
N LYS A 9 12.80 -2.28 26.08
CA LYS A 9 12.80 -3.27 24.98
C LYS A 9 11.45 -3.16 24.26
N LYS A 10 11.43 -2.56 23.06
CA LYS A 10 10.26 -2.58 22.17
C LYS A 10 10.02 -4.03 21.78
N ARG A 11 9.05 -4.71 22.43
CA ARG A 11 8.62 -6.05 22.03
C ARG A 11 8.10 -5.94 20.59
N LEU A 12 8.82 -6.52 19.63
CA LEU A 12 8.37 -6.63 18.26
C LEU A 12 7.09 -7.46 18.28
N ARG A 13 5.94 -6.82 18.00
CA ARG A 13 4.68 -7.54 17.81
C ARG A 13 4.83 -8.35 16.53
N GLN A 14 5.19 -9.62 16.64
CA GLN A 14 5.10 -10.57 15.54
C GLN A 14 3.63 -10.70 15.16
N SER A 15 3.24 -10.09 14.05
CA SER A 15 1.93 -10.32 13.47
C SER A 15 2.02 -11.47 12.49
N ASN A 16 1.96 -12.70 12.99
CA ASN A 16 1.80 -13.91 12.17
C ASN A 16 0.36 -14.03 11.67
N LYS A 17 -0.14 -13.01 10.96
CA LYS A 17 -1.41 -13.14 10.23
C LYS A 17 -1.06 -13.50 8.78
N PRO A 18 -1.80 -14.44 8.17
CA PRO A 18 -1.62 -14.73 6.75
C PRO A 18 -1.79 -13.41 6.00
N ASN A 19 -0.77 -13.04 5.21
CA ASN A 19 -0.84 -11.86 4.35
C ASN A 19 -2.03 -12.06 3.41
N SER A 20 -3.18 -11.47 3.75
CA SER A 20 -4.33 -11.49 2.85
C SER A 20 -3.93 -10.69 1.62
N ARG A 21 -3.83 -11.40 0.50
CA ARG A 21 -3.55 -10.82 -0.81
C ARG A 21 -4.86 -10.28 -1.36
N ILE A 22 -4.80 -9.08 -1.90
CA ILE A 22 -5.90 -8.42 -2.59
C ILE A 22 -5.43 -8.01 -3.98
N VAL A 23 -6.37 -7.98 -4.92
CA VAL A 23 -6.15 -7.45 -6.26
C VAL A 23 -7.07 -6.26 -6.43
N GLY A 24 -6.51 -5.12 -6.81
CA GLY A 24 -7.29 -3.91 -6.91
C GLY A 24 -6.67 -2.87 -7.83
N ILE A 25 -7.41 -1.78 -8.03
CA ILE A 25 -7.00 -0.68 -8.91
C ILE A 25 -6.48 0.47 -8.04
N LEU A 26 -5.30 0.98 -8.37
CA LEU A 26 -4.74 2.15 -7.71
C LEU A 26 -5.47 3.41 -8.19
N LYS A 27 -6.25 4.05 -7.31
CA LYS A 27 -6.97 5.30 -7.62
C LYS A 27 -6.47 6.46 -6.77
N LYS A 28 -6.45 7.63 -7.39
CA LYS A 28 -6.29 8.91 -6.70
C LYS A 28 -7.67 9.41 -6.27
N SER A 29 -7.82 9.69 -5.00
CA SER A 29 -9.01 10.30 -4.40
C SER A 29 -8.90 11.83 -4.38
N LYS A 30 -10.02 12.50 -4.10
CA LYS A 30 -10.06 13.96 -3.89
C LYS A 30 -9.12 14.31 -2.73
N SER A 31 -8.36 15.41 -2.85
CA SER A 31 -7.36 15.87 -1.85
C SER A 31 -6.03 15.08 -1.83
N ASN A 32 -5.52 14.67 -3.00
CA ASN A 32 -4.18 14.07 -3.18
C ASN A 32 -3.91 12.80 -2.35
N ARG A 33 -4.98 12.09 -1.95
CA ARG A 33 -4.89 10.80 -1.26
C ARG A 33 -4.98 9.67 -2.26
N TYR A 34 -4.21 8.62 -2.04
CA TYR A 34 -4.22 7.43 -2.90
C TYR A 34 -4.84 6.27 -2.15
N ARG A 35 -5.60 5.44 -2.87
CA ARG A 35 -6.26 4.24 -2.35
C ARG A 35 -6.23 3.14 -3.38
N VAL A 36 -6.18 1.91 -2.91
CA VAL A 36 -6.42 0.72 -3.75
C VAL A 36 -7.86 0.32 -3.52
N ILE A 37 -8.64 0.21 -4.60
CA ILE A 37 -10.00 -0.31 -4.57
C ILE A 37 -9.95 -1.77 -4.96
N ASP A 38 -10.38 -2.65 -4.06
CA ASP A 38 -10.46 -4.08 -4.32
C ASP A 38 -11.47 -4.36 -5.43
N SER A 39 -11.10 -5.21 -6.38
CA SER A 39 -11.97 -5.60 -7.49
C SER A 39 -13.12 -6.51 -7.06
N TYR A 40 -12.98 -7.25 -5.96
CA TYR A 40 -14.00 -8.21 -5.51
C TYR A 40 -14.94 -7.61 -4.47
N SER A 41 -14.38 -6.92 -3.47
CA SER A 41 -15.15 -6.43 -2.33
C SER A 41 -15.60 -4.98 -2.47
N GLU A 42 -15.14 -4.26 -3.51
CA GLU A 42 -15.27 -2.80 -3.66
C GLU A 42 -14.75 -1.99 -2.46
N GLU A 43 -14.04 -2.64 -1.52
CA GLU A 43 -13.46 -2.00 -0.36
C GLU A 43 -12.29 -1.11 -0.77
N SER A 44 -12.18 0.04 -0.12
CA SER A 44 -11.08 0.98 -0.35
C SER A 44 -10.04 0.86 0.76
N TYR A 45 -8.80 0.62 0.37
CA TYR A 45 -7.69 0.46 1.30
C TYR A 45 -6.66 1.57 1.16
N LYS A 46 -6.01 1.93 2.28
CA LYS A 46 -4.99 2.97 2.31
C LYS A 46 -3.64 2.42 1.84
N ILE A 47 -2.92 3.22 1.08
CA ILE A 47 -1.56 2.91 0.61
C ILE A 47 -0.57 3.95 1.14
N SER A 48 0.65 3.51 1.44
CA SER A 48 1.70 4.42 1.88
C SER A 48 2.34 5.16 0.70
N VAL A 49 2.85 6.36 0.94
CA VAL A 49 3.51 7.17 -0.10
C VAL A 49 4.74 6.48 -0.69
N LYS A 50 5.42 5.62 0.07
CA LYS A 50 6.58 4.85 -0.41
C LYS A 50 6.18 3.84 -1.48
N GLU A 51 5.02 3.21 -1.31
CA GLU A 51 4.51 2.19 -2.24
C GLU A 51 3.99 2.81 -3.54
N LEU A 52 3.56 4.07 -3.52
CA LEU A 52 3.09 4.79 -4.73
C LEU A 52 4.15 4.94 -5.81
N ARG A 53 5.44 4.81 -5.48
CA ARG A 53 6.51 4.87 -6.48
C ARG A 53 6.59 3.61 -7.34
N LYS A 54 5.90 2.53 -6.95
CA LYS A 54 5.95 1.22 -7.63
C LYS A 54 4.89 1.04 -8.72
N ALA A 55 3.87 1.90 -8.76
CA ALA A 55 2.74 1.76 -9.69
C ALA A 55 2.13 3.12 -10.02
N PHE A 56 1.52 3.23 -11.20
CA PHE A 56 0.82 4.42 -11.65
C PHE A 56 -0.67 4.38 -11.29
N VAL A 57 -1.28 5.56 -11.27
CA VAL A 57 -2.73 5.68 -11.06
C VAL A 57 -3.45 5.03 -12.26
N GLY A 58 -4.39 4.15 -11.96
CA GLY A 58 -5.11 3.34 -12.95
C GLY A 58 -4.55 1.92 -13.10
N ASP A 59 -3.36 1.63 -12.59
CA ASP A 59 -2.78 0.28 -12.67
C ASP A 59 -3.56 -0.71 -11.79
N LYS A 60 -3.67 -1.94 -12.30
CA LYS A 60 -4.18 -3.08 -11.55
C LYS A 60 -3.04 -3.74 -10.81
N VAL A 61 -3.11 -3.75 -9.49
CA VAL A 61 -2.02 -4.16 -8.60
C VAL A 61 -2.43 -5.31 -7.69
N GLN A 62 -1.55 -6.29 -7.56
CA GLN A 62 -1.61 -7.29 -6.51
C GLN A 62 -0.88 -6.75 -5.28
N CYS A 63 -1.56 -6.81 -4.15
CA CYS A 63 -1.08 -6.25 -2.91
C CYS A 63 -1.27 -7.18 -1.72
N SER A 64 -0.43 -7.03 -0.70
CA SER A 64 -0.64 -7.64 0.61
C SER A 64 -1.22 -6.63 1.61
N LEU A 65 -2.12 -7.12 2.46
CA LEU A 65 -2.69 -6.36 3.57
C LEU A 65 -1.82 -6.49 4.81
N THR A 66 -1.43 -5.34 5.34
CA THR A 66 -0.81 -5.24 6.65
C THR A 66 -1.86 -5.32 7.78
N PRO A 67 -1.45 -5.61 9.02
CA PRO A 67 -2.37 -5.71 10.16
C PRO A 67 -3.12 -4.40 10.46
N LYS A 68 -2.64 -3.27 9.95
CA LYS A 68 -3.28 -1.95 10.08
C LYS A 68 -4.27 -1.65 8.95
N ARG A 69 -4.59 -2.61 8.07
CA ARG A 69 -5.36 -2.43 6.83
C ARG A 69 -4.70 -1.46 5.83
N TRP A 70 -3.37 -1.40 5.84
CA TRP A 70 -2.61 -0.70 4.80
C TRP A 70 -2.14 -1.69 3.76
N VAL A 71 -2.04 -1.22 2.54
CA VAL A 71 -1.70 -2.03 1.38
C VAL A 71 -0.23 -1.87 1.03
N GLN A 72 0.43 -2.98 0.75
CA GLN A 72 1.78 -3.04 0.19
C GLN A 72 1.71 -3.64 -1.21
N ILE A 73 2.26 -2.94 -2.21
CA ILE A 73 2.24 -3.41 -3.60
C ILE A 73 3.32 -4.49 -3.76
N GLU A 74 2.89 -5.68 -4.14
CA GLU A 74 3.78 -6.80 -4.47
C GLU A 74 4.11 -6.79 -5.95
N LYS A 75 3.09 -6.65 -6.81
CA LYS A 75 3.23 -6.75 -8.26
C LYS A 75 2.17 -5.90 -8.99
N VAL A 76 2.56 -5.33 -10.13
CA VAL A 76 1.62 -4.74 -11.10
C VAL A 76 1.17 -5.85 -12.06
N LEU A 77 -0.14 -6.09 -12.17
CA LEU A 77 -0.73 -7.09 -13.05
C LEU A 77 -1.02 -6.52 -14.44
N GLU A 78 -1.68 -5.37 -14.49
CA GLU A 78 -2.01 -4.66 -15.73
C GLU A 78 -1.59 -3.19 -15.59
N SER A 79 -0.81 -2.72 -16.54
CA SER A 79 -0.32 -1.33 -16.58
C SER A 79 -1.24 -0.47 -17.44
N ASN A 80 -1.63 0.68 -16.93
CA ASN A 80 -2.47 1.65 -17.65
C ASN A 80 -1.67 2.54 -18.61
N THR A 81 -0.33 2.46 -18.58
CA THR A 81 0.58 3.38 -19.29
C THR A 81 1.00 2.89 -20.68
N THR A 82 0.32 1.90 -21.26
CA THR A 82 0.72 1.33 -22.56
C THR A 82 0.60 2.33 -23.72
N SER A 83 -0.33 3.27 -23.64
CA SER A 83 -0.46 4.37 -24.60
C SER A 83 -0.74 5.68 -23.84
N PHE A 84 0.21 6.63 -23.90
CA PHE A 84 0.04 7.94 -23.29
C PHE A 84 0.45 9.06 -24.25
N ILE A 85 -0.25 10.18 -24.16
CA ILE A 85 0.08 11.41 -24.88
C ILE A 85 0.84 12.31 -23.90
N GLY A 86 2.11 12.55 -24.18
CA GLY A 86 2.96 13.46 -23.41
C GLY A 86 3.44 14.63 -24.27
N LYS A 87 3.70 15.78 -23.64
CA LYS A 87 4.53 16.83 -24.25
C LYS A 87 5.99 16.50 -23.95
N ALA A 88 6.83 16.51 -24.99
CA ALA A 88 8.28 16.37 -24.88
C ALA A 88 8.91 17.61 -24.26
#